data_AF-A0A9Q3VW36-F1
#
_entry.id   AF-A0A9Q3VW36-F1
#
_cell.length_a   1.000
_cell.length_b   1.000
_cell.length_c   1.000
_cell.angle_alpha   90.00
_cell.angle_beta   90.00
_cell.angle_gamma   90.00
#
_symmetry.space_group_name_H-M   'P 1'
#
loop_
_entity.id
_entity.type
_entity.pdbx_description
1 polymer ?
#
loop_
_entity_poly.entity_id
_entity_poly.type
_entity_poly.pdbx_seq_one_letter_code
_entity_poly.pdbx_strand_id
1 'polypeptide(L)' 'MPQPKNLDPASIKEFYGAELRRRREEAGLSQSGLGDLVFCSGVYIGYLEMAGRNP' A
#
# COMPACT_ATOMS: atom_id res chain seq x y z
N MET A 1 -14.21 -3.90 -5.07
CA MET A 1 -12.87 -3.59 -4.53
C MET A 1 -12.96 -3.72 -3.01
N PRO A 2 -12.02 -4.39 -2.33
CA PRO A 2 -12.07 -4.48 -0.88
C PRO A 2 -11.90 -3.07 -0.30
N GLN A 3 -12.75 -2.71 0.67
CA GLN A 3 -12.68 -1.40 1.31
C GLN A 3 -11.37 -1.27 2.10
N PRO A 4 -10.75 -0.07 2.12
CA PRO A 4 -9.56 0.16 2.93
C PRO A 4 -9.90 -0.07 4.41
N LYS A 5 -9.29 -1.09 5.01
CA LYS A 5 -9.39 -1.34 6.46
C LYS A 5 -8.80 -0.13 7.18
N ASN A 6 -9.50 0.38 8.20
CA ASN A 6 -8.96 1.43 9.05
C ASN A 6 -7.82 0.81 9.87
N LEU A 7 -6.58 1.16 9.54
CA LEU A 7 -5.38 0.64 10.15
C LEU A 7 -5.04 1.53 11.36
N ASP A 8 -5.70 1.31 12.50
CA ASP A 8 -5.07 1.67 13.77
C ASP A 8 -3.80 0.80 13.87
N PRO A 9 -2.58 1.36 13.97
CA PRO A 9 -1.35 0.56 13.86
C PRO A 9 -1.17 -0.28 15.13
N ALA A 10 -1.85 -1.42 15.19
CA ALA A 10 -1.69 -2.44 16.22
C ALA A 10 -0.42 -3.28 15.98
N SER A 11 0.14 -3.24 14.77
CA SER A 11 1.37 -3.94 14.39
C SER A 11 2.27 -3.15 13.44
N ILE A 12 3.56 -3.46 13.45
CA ILE A 12 4.58 -2.89 12.55
C ILE A 12 4.18 -3.03 11.07
N LYS A 13 3.52 -4.14 10.71
CA LYS A 13 3.09 -4.42 9.33
C LYS A 13 1.99 -3.46 8.87
N GLU A 14 1.02 -3.18 9.74
CA GLU A 14 -0.06 -2.22 9.46
C GLU A 14 0.48 -0.79 9.34
N PHE A 15 1.47 -0.43 10.17
CA PHE A 15 2.19 0.83 10.02
C PHE A 15 2.87 0.94 8.64
N TYR A 16 3.61 -0.08 8.20
CA TYR A 16 4.25 -0.06 6.88
C TYR A 16 3.24 0.03 5.73
N GLY A 17 2.12 -0.71 5.80
CA GLY A 17 1.06 -0.64 4.80
C GLY A 17 0.44 0.77 4.70
N ALA A 18 0.16 1.39 5.86
CA ALA A 18 -0.36 2.75 5.93
C ALA A 18 0.64 3.79 5.41
N GLU A 19 1.91 3.68 5.80
CA GLU A 19 2.96 4.62 5.38
C GLU A 19 3.26 4.52 3.89
N LEU A 20 3.25 3.30 3.32
CA LEU A 20 3.36 3.10 1.87
C LEU A 20 2.24 3.83 1.12
N ARG A 21 0.98 3.68 1.57
CA ARG A 21 -0.17 4.38 0.99
C ARG A 21 0.03 5.90 1.05
N ARG A 22 0.36 6.43 2.23
CA ARG A 22 0.56 7.87 2.46
C ARG A 22 1.62 8.43 1.50
N ARG A 23 2.79 7.80 1.42
CA ARG A 23 3.90 8.25 0.54
C ARG A 23 3.54 8.17 -0.94
N ARG A 24 2.83 7.12 -1.35
CA ARG A 24 2.35 6.98 -2.73
C ARG A 24 1.40 8.14 -3.09
N GLU A 25 0.47 8.45 -2.21
CA GLU A 25 -0.51 9.52 -2.40
C GLU A 25 0.13 10.91 -2.38
N GLU A 26 1.11 11.16 -1.50
CA GLU A 26 1.92 12.38 -1.49
C GLU A 26 2.74 12.56 -2.77
N ALA A 27 3.18 11.47 -3.39
CA ALA A 27 3.83 11.47 -4.69
C ALA A 27 2.85 11.61 -5.87
N GLY A 28 1.53 11.68 -5.62
CA GLY A 28 0.51 11.77 -6.67
C GLY A 28 0.36 10.50 -7.52
N LEU A 29 0.84 9.36 -7.03
CA LEU A 29 0.85 8.11 -7.78
C LEU A 29 -0.41 7.29 -7.51
N SER A 30 -0.95 6.66 -8.56
CA SER A 30 -1.91 5.55 -8.39
C SER A 30 -1.17 4.27 -7.99
N GLN A 31 -1.89 3.26 -7.50
CA GLN A 31 -1.29 1.96 -7.20
C GLN A 31 -0.64 1.33 -8.43
N SER A 32 -1.29 1.44 -9.60
CA SER A 32 -0.70 1.00 -10.89
C SER A 32 0.52 1.82 -11.26
N GLY A 33 0.47 3.15 -11.11
CA GLY A 33 1.60 4.03 -11.43
C GLY A 33 2.83 3.76 -10.57
N LEU A 34 2.65 3.47 -9.27
CA LEU A 34 3.75 3.00 -8.43
C LEU A 34 4.21 1.60 -8.88
N GLY A 35 3.27 0.69 -9.16
CA GLY A 35 3.57 -0.66 -9.64
C GLY A 35 4.46 -0.65 -10.88
N ASP A 36 4.18 0.21 -11.86
CA ASP A 36 4.97 0.34 -13.08
C ASP A 36 6.42 0.76 -12.79
N LEU A 37 6.64 1.64 -11.80
CA LEU A 37 7.99 2.09 -11.40
C LEU A 37 8.81 0.99 -10.69
N VAL A 38 8.15 0.05 -10.00
CA VAL A 38 8.81 -1.03 -9.24
C VAL A 38 8.59 -2.41 -9.85
N PHE A 39 8.19 -2.48 -11.12
CA PHE A 39 7.97 -3.72 -11.87
C PHE A 39 6.98 -4.70 -11.19
N CYS A 40 5.93 -4.17 -10.58
CA CYS A 40 4.88 -4.92 -9.89
C CYS A 40 3.49 -4.51 -10.40
N SER A 41 2.48 -5.38 -10.21
CA SER A 41 1.10 -4.98 -10.52
C SER A 41 0.55 -4.01 -9.47
N GLY A 42 -0.37 -3.13 -9.86
CA GLY A 42 -1.07 -2.26 -8.91
C GLY A 42 -1.87 -3.04 -7.85
N VAL A 43 -2.34 -4.24 -8.19
CA VAL A 43 -2.97 -5.17 -7.23
C VAL A 43 -1.98 -5.60 -6.15
N TYR A 44 -0.74 -5.88 -6.53
CA TYR A 44 0.32 -6.23 -5.59
C TYR A 44 0.63 -5.07 -4.64
N ILE A 45 0.70 -3.84 -5.15
CA ILE A 45 0.82 -2.63 -4.33
C ILE A 45 -0.35 -2.50 -3.36
N GLY A 46 -1.59 -2.68 -3.82
CA GLY A 46 -2.77 -2.65 -2.95
C GLY A 46 -2.74 -3.71 -1.85
N TYR A 47 -2.21 -4.90 -2.14
CA TYR A 47 -2.04 -5.96 -1.14
C TYR A 47 -0.99 -5.60 -0.07
N LEU A 48 0.11 -4.93 -0.46
CA LEU A 48 1.11 -4.40 0.49
C LEU A 48 0.52 -3.31 1.39
N GLU A 49 -0.25 -2.37 0.82
CA GLU A 49 -0.90 -1.31 1.59
C GLU A 49 -1.92 -1.83 2.62
N MET A 50 -2.53 -2.98 2.35
CA MET A 50 -3.47 -3.64 3.28
C MET A 50 -2.76 -4.47 4.35
N ALA A 51 -1.42 -4.38 4.45
CA ALA A 51 -0.61 -5.24 5.30
C ALA A 51 -0.90 -6.73 5.03
N GLY A 52 -1.15 -7.09 3.76
CA GLY A 52 -1.38 -8.47 3.33
C GLY A 52 -0.09 -9.28 3.35
N ARG A 53 1.04 -8.66 3.03
CA ARG A 53 2.37 -9.29 2.98
C ARG A 53 3.38 -8.52 3.85
N ASN A 54 4.37 -9.22 4.40
CA ASN A 54 5.53 -8.52 4.95
C ASN A 54 6.30 -7.87 3.80
N PRO A 55 6.81 -6.64 4.00
CA PRO A 55 7.67 -5.99 3.03
C PRO A 55 8.92 -6.83 2.73
#